data_AF-A0A6P8NGS5-F1
#
_entry.id   AF-A0A6P8NGS5-F1
#
_cell.length_a   1.000
_cell.length_b   1.000
_cell.length_c   1.000
_cell.angle_alpha   90.00
_cell.angle_beta   90.00
_cell.angle_gamma   90.00
#
_symmetry.space_group_name_H-M   'P 1'
#
loop_
_entity.id
_entity.type
_entity.pdbx_description
1 polymer ?
#
loop_
_entity_poly.entity_id
_entity_poly.type
_entity_poly.pdbx_seq_one_letter_code
_entity_poly.pdbx_strand_id
1 'polypeptide(L)'
;MYYLNPLTHISSIGQTASYIWESIEAVPKQLGLKPRTEVKMPPPVPLWKLAAATGPFVKLAAFSGAAATILGAYGSHKEYPEHEKVDRKQVFETASRYHFIHTLAMLGLPLCRSPYVTATFLLLGIALFCGTCYYSAFTGDKQYNRLTPVGGICFILGWLSMCI
;
A
#
# COMPACT_ATOMS: atom_id res chain seq x y z
N MET A 1 -81.25 16.66 -32.31
CA MET A 1 -80.36 15.50 -32.10
C MET A 1 -78.97 16.07 -31.86
N TYR A 2 -78.56 16.25 -30.60
CA TYR A 2 -77.28 16.88 -30.24
C TYR A 2 -76.18 15.81 -30.24
N TYR A 3 -75.23 15.90 -31.17
CA TYR A 3 -74.04 15.05 -31.18
C TYR A 3 -73.07 15.57 -30.12
N LEU A 4 -72.94 14.85 -29.00
CA LEU A 4 -71.88 15.08 -28.03
C LEU A 4 -70.55 14.64 -28.66
N ASN A 5 -69.63 15.57 -28.86
CA ASN A 5 -68.30 15.30 -29.39
C ASN A 5 -67.44 14.67 -28.27
N PRO A 6 -67.06 13.38 -28.35
CA PRO A 6 -66.33 12.69 -27.29
C PRO A 6 -64.89 13.20 -27.10
N LEU A 7 -64.39 14.05 -28.00
CA LEU A 7 -63.02 14.57 -27.97
C LEU A 7 -62.78 15.65 -26.90
N THR A 8 -63.82 16.31 -26.37
CA THR A 8 -63.68 17.35 -25.34
C THR A 8 -63.37 16.79 -23.94
N HIS A 9 -63.74 15.54 -23.66
CA HIS A 9 -63.38 14.87 -22.41
C HIS A 9 -61.92 14.40 -22.38
N ILE A 10 -61.32 14.13 -23.55
CA ILE A 10 -59.94 13.65 -23.65
C ILE A 10 -58.94 14.79 -23.38
N SER A 11 -59.25 16.03 -23.79
CA SER A 11 -58.40 17.20 -23.53
C SER A 11 -58.34 17.59 -22.05
N SER A 12 -59.44 17.41 -21.31
CA SER A 12 -59.50 17.68 -19.87
C SER A 12 -58.60 16.73 -19.07
N ILE A 13 -58.57 15.44 -19.44
CA ILE A 13 -57.71 14.43 -18.78
C ILE A 13 -56.24 14.68 -19.10
N GLY A 14 -55.93 15.09 -20.33
CA GLY A 14 -54.55 15.47 -20.71
C GLY A 14 -54.03 16.70 -19.96
N GLN A 15 -54.90 17.69 -19.75
CA GLN A 15 -54.55 18.91 -18.99
C GLN A 15 -54.35 18.62 -17.50
N THR A 16 -55.22 17.84 -16.86
CA THR A 16 -55.02 17.47 -15.45
C THR A 16 -53.78 16.62 -15.25
N ALA A 17 -53.46 15.71 -16.19
CA ALA A 17 -52.22 14.95 -16.17
C ALA A 17 -50.98 15.85 -16.28
N SER A 18 -51.00 16.88 -17.14
CA SER A 18 -49.87 17.83 -17.27
C SER A 18 -49.66 18.66 -16.01
N TYR A 19 -50.75 19.13 -15.36
CA TYR A 19 -50.64 19.89 -14.10
C TYR A 19 -50.12 19.05 -12.94
N ILE A 20 -50.57 17.79 -12.85
CA ILE A 20 -50.06 16.83 -11.86
C ILE A 20 -48.57 16.59 -12.09
N TRP A 21 -48.16 16.45 -13.36
CA TRP A 21 -46.76 16.24 -13.72
C TRP A 21 -45.86 17.44 -13.38
N GLU A 22 -46.26 18.66 -13.75
CA GLU A 22 -45.53 19.89 -13.37
C GLU A 22 -45.40 20.06 -11.86
N SER A 23 -46.45 19.69 -11.11
CA SER A 23 -46.44 19.75 -9.64
C SER A 23 -45.43 18.77 -9.05
N ILE A 24 -45.36 17.54 -9.57
CA ILE A 24 -44.41 16.51 -9.11
C ILE A 24 -42.96 16.92 -9.42
N GLU A 25 -42.70 17.55 -10.57
CA GLU A 25 -41.35 18.05 -10.92
C GLU A 25 -40.92 19.26 -10.07
N ALA A 26 -41.86 20.04 -9.55
CA ALA A 26 -41.58 21.19 -8.69
C ALA A 26 -41.26 20.80 -7.24
N VAL A 27 -41.78 19.67 -6.74
CA VAL A 27 -41.59 19.19 -5.35
C VAL A 27 -40.12 19.04 -4.94
N PRO A 28 -39.22 18.40 -5.73
CA PRO A 28 -37.80 18.29 -5.38
C PRO A 28 -37.13 19.66 -5.24
N LYS A 29 -37.50 20.62 -6.09
CA LYS A 29 -36.96 21.97 -6.11
C LYS A 29 -37.40 22.79 -4.89
N GLN A 30 -38.65 22.61 -4.45
CA GLN A 30 -39.20 23.25 -3.25
C GLN A 30 -38.65 22.65 -1.95
N LEU A 31 -38.42 21.34 -1.93
CA LEU A 31 -37.82 20.64 -0.79
C LEU A 31 -36.30 20.84 -0.69
N GLY A 32 -35.69 21.62 -1.59
CA GLY A 32 -34.24 21.84 -1.64
C GLY A 32 -33.45 20.55 -1.92
N LEU A 33 -34.11 19.51 -2.43
CA LEU A 33 -33.48 18.23 -2.74
C LEU A 33 -32.60 18.43 -3.96
N LYS A 34 -31.29 18.54 -3.74
CA LYS A 34 -30.31 18.51 -4.83
C LYS A 34 -30.45 17.16 -5.55
N PRO A 35 -30.44 17.13 -6.90
CA PRO A 35 -30.41 15.89 -7.64
C PRO A 35 -29.23 15.07 -7.15
N ARG A 36 -29.46 13.78 -6.87
CA ARG A 36 -28.41 12.86 -6.43
C ARG A 36 -27.32 12.87 -7.49
N THR A 37 -26.22 13.57 -7.23
CA THR A 37 -25.04 13.54 -8.09
C THR A 37 -24.56 12.10 -8.11
N GLU A 38 -24.71 11.43 -9.25
CA GLU A 38 -24.10 10.14 -9.48
C GLU A 38 -22.58 10.37 -9.38
N VAL A 39 -22.00 9.98 -8.25
CA VAL A 39 -20.55 10.03 -8.05
C VAL A 39 -19.97 8.99 -8.99
N LYS A 40 -19.65 9.42 -10.21
CA LYS A 40 -18.97 8.59 -11.19
C LYS A 40 -17.60 8.27 -10.62
N MET A 41 -17.46 7.06 -10.08
CA MET A 41 -16.20 6.62 -9.50
C MET A 41 -15.11 6.76 -10.56
N PRO A 42 -13.97 7.39 -10.25
CA PRO A 42 -12.86 7.41 -11.19
C PRO A 42 -12.50 5.97 -11.55
N PRO A 43 -12.12 5.69 -12.82
CA PRO A 43 -11.73 4.36 -13.22
C PRO A 43 -10.58 3.88 -12.32
N PRO A 44 -10.55 2.58 -11.94
CA PRO A 44 -9.47 2.05 -11.10
C PRO A 44 -8.13 2.33 -11.78
N VAL A 45 -7.26 3.07 -11.09
CA VAL A 45 -5.91 3.34 -11.58
C VAL A 45 -5.10 2.04 -11.56
N PRO A 46 -4.41 1.69 -12.66
CA PRO A 46 -3.64 0.46 -12.69
C PRO A 46 -2.44 0.55 -11.73
N LEU A 47 -2.11 -0.56 -11.06
CA LEU A 47 -1.06 -0.61 -10.02
C LEU A 47 0.31 -0.10 -10.50
N TRP A 48 0.66 -0.35 -11.77
CA TRP A 48 1.93 0.12 -12.33
C TRP A 48 1.98 1.64 -12.48
N LYS A 49 0.85 2.33 -12.68
CA LYS A 49 0.80 3.80 -12.66
C LYS A 49 0.95 4.35 -11.25
N LEU A 50 0.39 3.66 -10.25
CA LEU A 50 0.63 3.99 -8.83
C LEU A 50 2.10 3.80 -8.48
N ALA A 51 2.70 2.67 -8.85
CA ALA A 51 4.12 2.39 -8.64
C ALA A 51 5.05 3.39 -9.37
N ALA A 52 4.71 3.78 -10.60
CA ALA A 52 5.45 4.79 -11.35
C ALA A 52 5.28 6.21 -10.77
N ALA A 53 4.12 6.52 -10.21
CA ALA A 53 3.81 7.82 -9.61
C ALA A 53 4.36 7.99 -8.19
N THR A 54 4.60 6.88 -7.46
CA THR A 54 4.92 6.91 -6.01
C THR A 54 6.39 7.17 -5.67
N GLY A 55 7.23 7.59 -6.61
CA GLY A 55 8.60 8.05 -6.28
C GLY A 55 9.63 6.91 -6.19
N PRO A 56 10.78 7.12 -5.53
CA PRO A 56 11.94 6.23 -5.64
C PRO A 56 11.83 4.88 -4.89
N PHE A 57 10.71 4.58 -4.24
CA PHE A 57 10.59 3.44 -3.31
C PHE A 57 10.79 2.08 -3.97
N VAL A 58 10.19 1.85 -5.16
CA VAL A 58 10.37 0.58 -5.89
C VAL A 58 11.81 0.38 -6.30
N LYS A 59 12.54 1.46 -6.66
CA LYS A 59 13.96 1.40 -7.00
C LYS A 59 14.81 1.04 -5.76
N LEU A 60 14.49 1.62 -4.61
CA LEU A 60 15.15 1.30 -3.33
C LEU A 60 14.90 -0.15 -2.93
N ALA A 61 13.67 -0.63 -3.06
CA ALA A 61 13.33 -2.04 -2.80
C ALA A 61 14.07 -2.98 -3.77
N ALA A 62 14.13 -2.64 -5.06
CA ALA A 62 14.87 -3.43 -6.05
C ALA A 62 16.37 -3.50 -5.72
N PHE A 63 16.99 -2.37 -5.34
CA PHE A 63 18.39 -2.33 -4.93
C PHE A 63 18.63 -3.15 -3.65
N SER A 64 17.77 -2.99 -2.64
CA SER A 64 17.85 -3.77 -1.41
C SER A 64 17.68 -5.27 -1.66
N GLY A 65 16.79 -5.65 -2.58
CA GLY A 65 16.57 -7.05 -2.97
C GLY A 65 17.77 -7.65 -3.68
N ALA A 66 18.39 -6.90 -4.60
CA ALA A 66 19.63 -7.33 -5.24
C ALA A 66 20.75 -7.55 -4.20
N ALA A 67 20.89 -6.62 -3.24
CA ALA A 67 21.86 -6.77 -2.15
C ALA A 67 21.56 -8.01 -1.28
N ALA A 68 20.30 -8.24 -0.92
CA ALA A 68 19.86 -9.41 -0.16
C ALA A 68 20.16 -10.72 -0.89
N THR A 69 19.95 -10.77 -2.21
CA THR A 69 20.28 -11.94 -3.05
C THR A 69 21.77 -12.21 -3.10
N ILE A 70 22.59 -11.17 -3.33
CA ILE A 70 24.05 -11.30 -3.37
C ILE A 70 24.57 -11.83 -2.02
N LEU A 71 24.14 -11.22 -0.91
CA LEU A 71 24.55 -11.62 0.42
C LEU A 71 24.06 -13.04 0.75
N GLY A 72 22.79 -13.36 0.49
CA GLY A 72 22.23 -14.69 0.70
C GLY A 72 22.95 -15.80 -0.08
N ALA A 73 23.27 -15.55 -1.35
CA ALA A 73 24.06 -16.48 -2.17
C ALA A 73 25.47 -16.64 -1.59
N TYR A 74 26.11 -15.55 -1.19
CA TYR A 74 27.45 -15.59 -0.61
C TYR A 74 27.50 -16.37 0.71
N GLY A 75 26.55 -16.15 1.63
CA GLY A 75 26.54 -16.86 2.92
C GLY A 75 26.19 -18.34 2.82
N SER A 76 25.45 -18.77 1.80
CA SER A 76 25.19 -20.20 1.57
C SER A 76 26.42 -20.96 1.06
N HIS A 77 27.31 -20.28 0.33
CA HIS A 77 28.53 -20.87 -0.23
C HIS A 77 29.78 -20.58 0.63
N LYS A 78 29.68 -19.71 1.64
CA LYS A 78 30.80 -19.38 2.51
C LYS A 78 31.12 -20.55 3.44
N GLU A 79 32.40 -20.89 3.50
CA GLU A 79 32.92 -21.82 4.48
C GLU A 79 33.24 -21.07 5.79
N TYR A 80 32.72 -21.59 6.90
CA TYR A 80 32.88 -21.01 8.23
C TYR A 80 33.81 -21.90 9.07
N PRO A 81 34.56 -21.33 10.04
CA PRO A 81 35.42 -22.12 10.92
C PRO A 81 34.62 -23.17 11.70
N GLU A 82 35.12 -24.40 11.78
CA GLU A 82 34.31 -25.54 12.21
C GLU A 82 33.76 -25.46 13.64
N HIS A 83 34.43 -24.71 14.53
CA HIS A 83 34.00 -24.48 15.90
C HIS A 83 32.88 -23.42 16.06
N GLU A 84 32.68 -22.55 15.05
CA GLU A 84 31.67 -21.47 15.06
C GLU A 84 30.65 -21.58 13.91
N LYS A 85 30.80 -22.57 13.04
CA LYS A 85 30.06 -22.72 11.79
C LYS A 85 28.56 -22.70 11.96
N VAL A 86 28.05 -23.38 12.99
CA VAL A 86 26.60 -23.46 13.25
C VAL A 86 26.04 -22.10 13.68
N ASP A 87 26.66 -21.44 14.66
CA ASP A 87 26.21 -20.13 15.18
C ASP A 87 26.24 -19.07 14.07
N ARG A 88 27.36 -18.97 13.35
CA ARG A 88 27.56 -17.94 12.33
C ARG A 88 26.67 -18.14 11.11
N LYS A 89 26.46 -19.39 10.69
CA LYS A 89 25.53 -19.70 9.59
C LYS A 89 24.09 -19.35 9.99
N GLN A 90 23.68 -19.66 11.21
CA GLN A 90 22.34 -19.33 11.70
C GLN A 90 22.11 -17.82 11.79
N VAL A 91 23.10 -17.05 12.27
CA VAL A 91 23.05 -15.58 12.29
C VAL A 91 22.95 -15.03 10.87
N PHE A 92 23.73 -15.58 9.93
CA PHE A 92 23.70 -15.17 8.52
C PHE A 92 22.34 -15.42 7.87
N GLU A 93 21.77 -16.60 8.09
CA GLU A 93 20.46 -16.97 7.54
C GLU A 93 19.35 -16.11 8.14
N THR A 94 19.44 -15.80 9.44
CA THR A 94 18.53 -14.86 10.10
C THR A 94 18.62 -13.46 9.48
N ALA A 95 19.83 -12.94 9.27
CA ALA A 95 20.05 -11.65 8.62
C ALA A 95 19.45 -11.62 7.20
N SER A 96 19.69 -12.69 6.42
CA SER A 96 19.17 -12.84 5.06
C SER A 96 17.65 -12.85 5.03
N ARG A 97 17.02 -13.63 5.93
CA ARG A 97 15.56 -13.73 6.03
C ARG A 97 14.93 -12.38 6.36
N TYR A 98 15.45 -11.67 7.36
CA TYR A 98 14.94 -10.35 7.73
C TYR A 98 15.15 -9.32 6.60
N HIS A 99 16.33 -9.32 5.96
CA HIS A 99 16.62 -8.42 4.84
C HIS A 99 15.62 -8.59 3.70
N PHE A 100 15.31 -9.84 3.30
CA PHE A 100 14.29 -10.10 2.28
C PHE A 100 12.88 -9.70 2.72
N ILE A 101 12.45 -10.08 3.94
CA ILE A 101 11.09 -9.75 4.43
C ILE A 101 10.85 -8.24 4.39
N HIS A 102 11.80 -7.45 4.89
CA HIS A 102 11.64 -5.99 4.92
C HIS A 102 11.83 -5.34 3.55
N THR A 103 12.63 -5.94 2.66
CA THR A 103 12.69 -5.52 1.25
C THR A 103 11.36 -5.75 0.53
N LEU A 104 10.72 -6.89 0.75
CA LEU A 104 9.40 -7.18 0.18
C LEU A 104 8.34 -6.25 0.75
N ALA A 105 8.40 -5.94 2.04
CA ALA A 105 7.55 -4.92 2.66
C ALA A 105 7.72 -3.55 1.98
N MET A 106 8.94 -3.18 1.59
CA MET A 106 9.19 -1.92 0.86
C MET A 106 8.50 -1.86 -0.51
N LEU A 107 8.24 -2.99 -1.18
CA LEU A 107 7.44 -3.00 -2.42
C LEU A 107 5.99 -2.57 -2.18
N GLY A 108 5.49 -2.69 -0.94
CA GLY A 108 4.17 -2.23 -0.52
C GLY A 108 4.08 -0.73 -0.20
N LEU A 109 5.21 -0.01 -0.16
CA LEU A 109 5.23 1.42 0.17
C LEU A 109 4.30 2.30 -0.67
N PRO A 110 4.12 2.07 -2.00
CA PRO A 110 3.16 2.82 -2.81
C PRO A 110 1.72 2.81 -2.28
N LEU A 111 1.37 1.86 -1.41
CA LEU A 111 0.03 1.69 -0.83
C LEU A 111 -0.12 2.38 0.53
N CYS A 112 0.98 2.84 1.13
CA CYS A 112 0.97 3.46 2.46
C CYS A 112 0.62 4.96 2.38
N ARG A 113 0.00 5.49 3.45
CA ARG A 113 -0.32 6.92 3.54
C ARG A 113 0.93 7.79 3.72
N SER A 114 1.95 7.27 4.42
CA SER A 114 3.21 7.98 4.68
C SER A 114 4.44 7.15 4.25
N PRO A 115 4.65 6.97 2.94
CA PRO A 115 5.65 6.03 2.43
C PRO A 115 7.09 6.42 2.77
N TYR A 116 7.40 7.72 2.90
CA TYR A 116 8.75 8.18 3.25
C TYR A 116 9.15 7.79 4.69
N VAL A 117 8.22 7.90 5.64
CA VAL A 117 8.46 7.56 7.04
C VAL A 117 8.68 6.04 7.16
N THR A 118 7.79 5.26 6.57
CA THR A 118 7.91 3.80 6.52
C THR A 118 9.21 3.35 5.86
N ALA A 119 9.55 3.91 4.71
CA ALA A 119 10.80 3.59 4.00
C ALA A 119 12.04 3.86 4.85
N THR A 120 12.07 5.00 5.56
CA THR A 120 13.19 5.39 6.42
C THR A 120 13.40 4.37 7.54
N PHE A 121 12.34 3.99 8.24
CA PHE A 121 12.42 3.01 9.32
C PHE A 121 12.80 1.60 8.83
N LEU A 122 12.24 1.16 7.70
CA LEU A 122 12.58 -0.15 7.13
C LEU A 122 14.03 -0.19 6.62
N LEU A 123 14.51 0.86 5.94
CA LEU A 123 15.90 0.94 5.49
C LEU A 123 16.89 1.03 6.63
N LEU A 124 16.61 1.85 7.66
CA LEU A 124 17.44 1.91 8.87
C LEU A 124 17.46 0.57 9.60
N GLY A 125 16.32 -0.12 9.70
CA GLY A 125 16.26 -1.47 10.24
C GLY A 125 17.11 -2.45 9.45
N ILE A 126 17.06 -2.44 8.11
CA ILE A 126 17.91 -3.29 7.25
C ILE A 126 19.39 -3.01 7.52
N ALA A 127 19.79 -1.74 7.51
CA ALA A 127 21.18 -1.35 7.73
C ALA A 127 21.69 -1.75 9.11
N LEU A 128 20.94 -1.43 10.17
CA LEU A 128 21.36 -1.65 11.55
C LEU A 128 21.20 -3.10 12.00
N PHE A 129 20.05 -3.75 11.74
CA PHE A 129 19.82 -5.13 12.13
C PHE A 129 20.56 -6.09 11.20
N CYS A 130 20.24 -6.08 9.91
CA CYS A 130 20.77 -7.07 8.97
C CYS A 130 22.27 -6.83 8.73
N GLY A 131 22.68 -5.57 8.55
CA GLY A 131 24.09 -5.21 8.36
C GLY A 131 24.99 -5.65 9.52
N THR A 132 24.56 -5.47 10.77
CA THR A 132 25.35 -5.90 11.93
C THR A 132 25.41 -7.41 12.06
N CYS A 133 24.31 -8.12 11.81
CA CYS A 133 24.29 -9.58 11.79
C CYS A 133 25.18 -10.16 10.67
N TYR A 134 25.16 -9.58 9.47
CA TYR A 134 26.06 -9.97 8.38
C TYR A 134 27.53 -9.75 8.76
N TYR A 135 27.85 -8.58 9.34
CA TYR A 135 29.20 -8.28 9.82
C TYR A 135 29.67 -9.30 10.86
N SER A 136 28.85 -9.59 11.87
CA SER A 136 29.20 -10.55 12.92
C SER A 136 29.35 -11.97 12.36
N ALA A 137 28.50 -12.38 11.42
CA ALA A 137 28.63 -13.65 10.74
C ALA A 137 29.91 -13.73 9.88
N PHE A 138 30.39 -12.61 9.31
CA PHE A 138 31.60 -12.58 8.49
C PHE A 138 32.92 -12.48 9.26
N THR A 139 32.96 -11.66 10.30
CA THR A 139 34.18 -11.40 11.07
C THR A 139 34.28 -12.31 12.30
N GLY A 140 33.17 -12.81 12.81
CA GLY A 140 33.09 -13.49 14.13
C GLY A 140 33.04 -12.50 15.30
N ASP A 141 33.34 -11.23 15.03
CA ASP A 141 33.29 -10.15 16.00
C ASP A 141 31.84 -9.77 16.35
N LYS A 142 31.54 -9.72 17.66
CA LYS A 142 30.20 -9.44 18.22
C LYS A 142 30.10 -8.03 18.80
N GLN A 143 31.14 -7.19 18.66
CA GLN A 143 31.19 -5.84 19.24
C GLN A 143 30.01 -4.94 18.81
N TYR A 144 29.57 -5.07 17.56
CA TYR A 144 28.49 -4.25 16.98
C TYR A 144 27.08 -4.81 17.21
N ASN A 145 26.94 -5.96 17.89
CA ASN A 145 25.62 -6.59 18.12
C ASN A 145 24.71 -5.75 19.02
N ARG A 146 25.23 -4.74 19.72
CA ARG A 146 24.42 -3.77 20.48
C ARG A 146 23.56 -2.89 19.58
N LEU A 147 23.89 -2.75 18.29
CA LEU A 147 23.10 -2.00 17.32
C LEU A 147 21.92 -2.81 16.76
N THR A 148 22.00 -4.13 16.79
CA THR A 148 20.94 -5.05 16.35
C THR A 148 19.57 -4.77 17.01
N PRO A 149 19.43 -4.61 18.35
CA PRO A 149 18.14 -4.28 18.95
C PRO A 149 17.58 -2.93 18.49
N VAL A 150 18.44 -1.94 18.21
CA VAL A 150 18.02 -0.64 17.67
C VAL A 150 17.40 -0.83 16.28
N GLY A 151 18.05 -1.63 15.42
CA GLY A 151 17.49 -1.98 14.11
C GLY A 151 16.15 -2.74 14.21
N GLY A 152 16.01 -3.62 15.21
CA GLY A 152 14.75 -4.31 15.50
C GLY A 152 13.62 -3.34 15.87
N ILE A 153 13.90 -2.31 16.68
CA ILE A 153 12.93 -1.25 17.00
C ILE A 153 12.57 -0.46 15.74
N CYS A 154 13.53 -0.12 14.89
CA CYS A 154 13.24 0.51 13.60
C CYS A 154 12.30 -0.33 12.74
N PHE A 155 12.48 -1.65 12.69
CA PHE A 155 11.55 -2.53 11.97
C PHE A 155 10.14 -2.51 12.54
N ILE A 156 9.99 -2.54 13.87
CA ILE A 156 8.67 -2.45 14.51
C ILE A 156 7.99 -1.13 14.14
N LEU A 157 8.69 0.01 14.26
CA LEU A 157 8.16 1.32 13.90
C LEU A 157 7.83 1.42 12.41
N GLY A 158 8.65 0.82 11.54
CA GLY A 158 8.39 0.73 10.11
C GLY A 158 7.06 0.03 9.83
N TRP A 159 6.85 -1.16 10.38
CA TRP A 159 5.59 -1.89 10.22
C TRP A 159 4.39 -1.15 10.81
N LEU A 160 4.52 -0.58 12.01
CA LEU A 160 3.44 0.20 12.63
C LEU A 160 3.07 1.44 11.80
N SER A 161 4.05 2.09 11.16
CA SER A 161 3.79 3.23 10.30
C SER A 161 2.98 2.88 9.05
N MET A 162 2.96 1.61 8.62
CA MET A 162 2.11 1.14 7.51
C MET A 162 0.64 1.04 7.90
N CYS A 163 0.31 0.99 9.19
CA CYS A 163 -1.07 0.92 9.68
C CYS A 163 -1.80 2.28 9.63
N ILE A 164 -1.09 3.37 9.35
CA ILE A 164 -1.59 4.75 9.36
C ILE A 164 -1.74 5.24 7.92
#